data_AF-A0A5T2GTR2-F1
#
_entry.id   AF-A0A5T2GTR2-F1
#
_cell.length_a   1.000
_cell.length_b   1.000
_cell.length_c   1.000
_cell.angle_alpha   90.00
_cell.angle_beta   90.00
_cell.angle_gamma   90.00
#
_symmetry.space_group_name_H-M   'P 1'
#
loop_
_entity.id
_entity.type
_entity.pdbx_description
1 polymer ?
#
loop_
_entity_poly.entity_id
_entity_poly.type
_entity_poly.pdbx_seq_one_letter_code
_entity_poly.pdbx_strand_id
1 'polypeptide(L)' 'MRILAAGSLRVVWPQLMAAFQADAVCDFGPAGLLRERIEAGEACDFFASANLA' A
#
# COMPACT_ATOMS: atom_id res chain seq x y z
N MET A 1 -9.98 -4.06 4.37
CA MET A 1 -9.21 -2.80 4.27
C MET A 1 -8.57 -2.70 2.88
N ARG A 2 -8.66 -1.56 2.20
CA ARG A 2 -7.99 -1.27 0.93
C ARG A 2 -6.66 -0.58 1.17
N ILE A 3 -5.58 -1.24 0.80
CA ILE A 3 -4.23 -0.75 1.00
C ILE A 3 -3.55 -0.51 -0.34
N LEU A 4 -2.94 0.66 -0.49
CA LEU A 4 -2.05 0.99 -1.60
C LEU A 4 -0.63 1.10 -1.06
N ALA A 5 0.28 0.22 -1.49
CA ALA A 5 1.63 0.15 -0.95
C ALA A 5 2.73 0.22 -2.02
N ALA A 6 3.87 0.82 -1.70
CA ALA A 6 5.01 0.89 -2.58
C ALA A 6 5.48 -0.53 -2.98
N GLY A 7 5.83 -0.71 -4.25
CA GLY A 7 6.24 -2.01 -4.78
C GLY A 7 7.41 -2.67 -4.03
N SER A 8 8.32 -1.89 -3.46
CA SER A 8 9.43 -2.38 -2.63
C SER A 8 8.98 -3.08 -1.35
N LEU A 9 7.78 -2.80 -0.85
CA LEU A 9 7.24 -3.40 0.37
C LEU A 9 6.64 -4.79 0.15
N ARG A 10 6.44 -5.24 -1.11
CA ARG A 10 5.82 -6.55 -1.44
C ARG A 10 6.46 -7.71 -0.69
N VAL A 11 7.77 -7.67 -0.45
CA VAL A 11 8.53 -8.75 0.19
C VAL A 11 8.22 -8.88 1.68
N VAL A 12 8.05 -7.76 2.38
CA VAL A 12 7.78 -7.74 3.83
C VAL A 12 6.29 -7.75 4.17
N TRP A 13 5.45 -7.41 3.19
CA TRP A 13 4.02 -7.19 3.39
C TRP A 13 3.26 -8.40 3.97
N PRO A 14 3.45 -9.64 3.48
CA PRO A 14 2.71 -10.79 4.01
C PRO A 14 2.97 -11.02 5.51
N GLN A 15 4.20 -10.80 5.96
CA GLN A 15 4.58 -10.94 7.37
C GLN A 15 3.92 -9.86 8.24
N LEU A 16 3.89 -8.62 7.75
CA LEU A 16 3.22 -7.51 8.43
C LEU A 16 1.71 -7.75 8.54
N MET A 17 1.06 -8.18 7.45
CA MET A 17 -0.39 -8.46 7.46
C MET A 17 -0.74 -9.66 8.35
N ALA A 18 0.10 -10.71 8.37
CA ALA A 18 -0.08 -11.84 9.28
C ALA A 18 0.02 -11.41 10.75
N ALA A 19 0.99 -10.57 11.10
CA ALA A 19 1.16 -10.03 12.45
C ALA A 19 0.01 -9.09 12.85
N PHE A 20 -0.50 -8.30 11.90
CA PHE A 20 -1.61 -7.38 12.14
C PHE A 20 -2.99 -8.08 12.18
N GLN A 21 -3.10 -9.29 11.64
CA GLN A 21 -4.32 -10.13 11.63
C GLN A 21 -5.52 -9.46 10.95
N ALA A 22 -5.31 -8.57 9.99
CA ALA A 22 -6.39 -7.92 9.25
C ALA A 22 -6.63 -8.56 7.88
N ASP A 23 -7.90 -8.66 7.51
CA ASP A 23 -8.28 -8.96 6.13
C ASP A 23 -8.21 -7.69 5.28
N ALA A 24 -7.18 -7.64 4.44
CA ALA A 24 -6.85 -6.48 3.62
C ALA A 24 -6.53 -6.89 2.19
N VAL A 25 -7.10 -6.13 1.26
CA VAL A 25 -6.74 -6.19 -0.16
C VAL A 25 -5.66 -5.14 -0.37
N CYS A 26 -4.49 -5.60 -0.81
CA CYS A 26 -3.34 -4.74 -1.03
C CYS A 26 -2.95 -4.70 -2.50
N ASP A 27 -2.97 -3.51 -3.08
CA ASP A 27 -2.39 -3.21 -4.39
C ASP A 27 -1.00 -2.59 -4.20
N PHE A 28 -0.04 -3.00 -5.02
CA PHE A 28 1.28 -2.39 -4.98
C PHE A 28 1.72 -1.82 -6.33
N GLY A 29 2.41 -0.69 -6.26
CA GLY A 29 2.94 0.02 -7.43
C GLY A 29 3.93 1.12 -7.03
N PRO A 30 4.41 1.91 -8.00
CA PRO A 30 5.20 3.11 -7.72
C PRO A 30 4.42 4.08 -6.83
N ALA A 31 5.02 4.59 -5.75
CA ALA A 31 4.32 5.42 -4.77
C ALA A 31 3.72 6.69 -5.38
N GLY A 32 4.37 7.29 -6.38
CA GLY A 32 3.85 8.46 -7.11
C GLY A 32 2.52 8.15 -7.81
N LEU A 33 2.44 7.04 -8.54
CA LEU A 33 1.22 6.64 -9.25
C LEU A 33 0.08 6.25 -8.30
N LEU A 34 0.41 5.58 -7.19
CA LEU A 34 -0.58 5.26 -6.16
C LEU A 34 -1.14 6.53 -5.50
N ARG A 35 -0.29 7.53 -5.27
CA ARG A 35 -0.74 8.85 -4.78
C ARG A 35 -1.66 9.53 -5.78
N GLU A 36 -1.29 9.55 -7.07
CA GLU A 36 -2.15 10.12 -8.13
C GLU A 36 -3.53 9.45 -8.18
N ARG A 37 -3.59 8.12 -7.98
CA ARG A 37 -4.85 7.37 -7.87
C ARG A 37 -5.71 7.81 -6.67
N ILE A 38 -5.09 8.00 -5.50
CA ILE A 38 -5.79 8.49 -4.29
C ILE A 38 -6.32 9.91 -4.54
N GLU A 39 -5.49 10.78 -5.10
CA GLU A 39 -5.87 12.16 -5.45
C GLU A 39 -7.00 12.21 -6.49
N ALA A 40 -7.08 11.22 -7.38
CA ALA A 40 -8.17 11.02 -8.33
C ALA A 40 -9.46 10.42 -7.70
N GLY A 41 -9.48 10.16 -6.39
CA GLY A 41 -10.66 9.71 -5.65
C GLY A 41 -10.77 8.20 -5.48
N GLU A 42 -9.71 7.43 -5.73
CA GLU A 42 -9.72 6.01 -5.41
C GLU A 42 -9.84 5.76 -3.90
N ALA A 43 -10.73 4.84 -3.52
CA ALA A 43 -10.91 4.44 -2.13
C ALA A 43 -9.65 3.75 -1.58
N CYS A 44 -8.98 4.39 -0.63
CA CYS A 44 -7.79 3.91 0.04
C CYS A 44 -7.90 4.14 1.55
N ASP A 45 -7.85 3.07 2.34
CA ASP A 45 -7.91 3.13 3.80
C ASP A 45 -6.50 3.37 4.40
N PHE A 46 -5.46 2.85 3.74
CA PHE A 46 -4.07 2.98 4.18
C PHE A 46 -3.12 3.08 2.99
N PHE A 47 -2.25 4.09 3.00
CA PHE A 47 -1.23 4.29 1.98
C PHE A 47 0.17 4.15 2.58
N ALA A 48 0.99 3.26 2.01
CA ALA A 48 2.37 3.03 2.42
C ALA A 48 3.33 3.37 1.29
N SER A 49 4.08 4.47 1.40
CA SER A 49 5.14 4.81 0.46
C SER A 49 6.50 4.30 0.94
N ALA A 50 7.47 4.28 0.03
CA ALA A 50 8.88 4.08 0.38
C ALA A 50 9.68 5.15 -0.36
N ASN A 51 10.35 6.02 0.38
CA ASN A 51 11.24 7.03 -0.15
C ASN A 51 12.60 6.87 0.54
N LEU A 52 13.67 6.85 -0.24
CA LEU A 52 15.06 6.81 0.26
C LEU A 52 15.72 8.19 0.24
N ALA A 53 14.95 9.25 -0.06
CA ALA A 53 15.44 10.64 -0.10
C ALA A 53 15.61 11.25 1.28
#